data_AF-A0A016U852-F1
#
_entry.id   AF-A0A016U852-F1
#
_cell.length_a   1.000
_cell.length_b   1.000
_cell.length_c   1.000
_cell.angle_alpha   90.00
_cell.angle_beta   90.00
_cell.angle_gamma   90.00
#
_symmetry.space_group_name_H-M   'P 1'
#
loop_
_entity.id
_entity.type
_entity.pdbx_description
1 polymer ?
#
loop_
_entity_poly.entity_id
_entity_poly.type
_entity_poly.pdbx_seq_one_letter_code
_entity_poly.pdbx_strand_id
1 'polypeptide(L)'
;MSIYWFKNFVGMRQSDFEMLRVPNPSTEFCIHVTMRSVQTGALLGSVLGPLSAMFFEAKHMNSKKLTEKFVNGGTSGAMIGALMGPVLTYLALRDMNTVKLYDKCYRLRFDKQQLWQDRTCIVSAAIGYLSSGSLGFVVGLDLAVIMSNLMGKAW
;
A
#
# COMPACT_ATOMS: atom_id res chain seq x y z
N MET A 1 0.09 19.35 1.88
CA MET A 1 1.02 18.33 1.32
C MET A 1 2.37 19.00 1.06
N SER A 2 3.48 18.37 1.44
CA SER A 2 4.82 18.93 1.19
C SER A 2 5.24 18.66 -0.26
N ILE A 3 5.58 19.71 -1.02
CA ILE A 3 6.16 19.58 -2.36
C ILE A 3 7.42 18.70 -2.35
N TYR A 4 8.18 18.74 -1.24
CA TYR A 4 9.40 17.96 -1.05
C TYR A 4 9.09 16.47 -0.93
N TRP A 5 8.06 16.10 -0.17
CA TRP A 5 7.64 14.70 -0.07
C TRP A 5 7.22 14.15 -1.44
N PHE A 6 6.44 14.91 -2.22
CA PHE A 6 6.01 14.48 -3.55
C PHE A 6 7.19 14.36 -4.53
N LYS A 7 8.13 15.31 -4.50
CA LYS A 7 9.38 15.22 -5.28
C LYS A 7 10.16 13.96 -4.96
N ASN A 8 10.34 13.66 -3.67
CA ASN A 8 10.97 12.42 -3.25
C ASN A 8 10.15 11.21 -3.71
N PHE A 9 8.82 11.27 -3.61
CA PHE A 9 7.94 10.18 -4.01
C PHE A 9 7.99 9.89 -5.51
N VAL A 10 8.17 10.90 -6.37
CA VAL A 10 8.29 10.72 -7.83
C VAL A 10 9.72 10.34 -8.27
N GLY A 11 10.71 10.45 -7.37
CA GLY A 11 12.10 10.12 -7.66
C GLY A 11 12.88 11.26 -8.28
N MET A 12 12.39 12.50 -8.16
CA MET A 12 13.18 13.68 -8.50
C MET A 12 14.34 13.83 -7.51
N ARG A 13 15.54 14.13 -8.01
CA ARG A 13 16.70 14.39 -7.15
C ARG A 13 16.42 15.58 -6.24
N GLN A 14 16.63 15.38 -4.94
CA GLN A 14 16.55 16.42 -3.93
C GLN A 14 17.89 16.55 -3.21
N SER A 15 18.19 17.74 -2.71
CA SER A 15 19.34 17.96 -1.84
C SER A 15 19.04 17.46 -0.42
N ASP A 16 20.08 17.14 0.34
CA ASP A 16 19.93 16.66 1.73
C ASP A 16 19.22 17.69 2.61
N PHE A 17 19.43 18.99 2.33
CA PHE A 17 18.72 20.09 3.00
C PHE A 17 17.22 20.10 2.71
N GLU A 18 16.79 19.71 1.51
CA GLU A 18 15.36 19.57 1.20
C GLU A 18 14.75 18.34 1.86
N MET A 19 15.50 17.24 1.95
CA MET A 19 15.05 16.02 2.62
C MET A 19 14.86 16.20 4.12
N LEU A 20 15.63 17.10 4.75
CA LEU A 20 15.45 17.51 6.14
C LEU A 20 14.15 18.31 6.34
N ARG A 21 13.57 18.95 5.34
CA ARG A 21 12.35 19.78 5.53
C ARG A 21 11.09 18.92 5.54
N VAL A 22 10.58 18.59 6.73
CA VAL A 22 9.29 17.90 6.94
C VAL A 22 8.24 18.88 7.48
N PRO A 23 7.57 19.68 6.61
CA PRO A 23 6.67 20.73 7.07
C PRO A 23 5.36 20.19 7.66
N ASN A 24 4.91 19.00 7.26
CA ASN A 24 3.67 18.39 7.75
C ASN A 24 3.87 16.88 8.03
N PRO A 25 4.57 16.52 9.12
CA PRO A 25 4.94 15.12 9.40
C PRO A 25 3.73 14.23 9.64
N SER A 26 2.67 14.74 10.29
CA SER A 26 1.44 13.96 10.53
C SER A 26 0.75 13.54 9.23
N THR A 27 0.71 14.44 8.23
CA THR A 27 0.10 14.13 6.93
C THR A 27 0.97 13.16 6.12
N GLU A 28 2.30 13.35 6.12
CA GLU A 28 3.22 12.42 5.44
C GLU A 28 3.14 11.02 6.05
N PHE A 29 3.09 10.94 7.39
CA PHE A 29 2.92 9.67 8.09
C PHE A 29 1.55 9.04 7.78
N CYS A 30 0.48 9.84 7.74
CA CYS A 30 -0.86 9.37 7.38
C CYS A 30 -0.90 8.71 6.01
N ILE A 31 -0.28 9.33 5.01
CA ILE A 31 -0.26 8.81 3.65
C ILE A 31 0.52 7.51 3.58
N HIS A 32 1.68 7.45 4.23
CA HIS A 32 2.47 6.23 4.30
C HIS A 32 1.67 5.07 4.94
N VAL A 33 1.07 5.30 6.11
CA VAL A 33 0.24 4.29 6.79
C VAL A 33 -0.95 3.88 5.95
N THR A 34 -1.58 4.82 5.23
CA THR A 34 -2.71 4.54 4.35
C THR A 34 -2.29 3.70 3.14
N MET A 35 -1.20 4.04 2.46
CA MET A 35 -0.67 3.25 1.34
C MET A 35 -0.36 1.82 1.77
N ARG A 36 0.29 1.65 2.92
CA ARG A 36 0.55 0.32 3.50
C ARG A 36 -0.73 -0.42 3.84
N SER A 37 -1.70 0.26 4.45
CA SER A 37 -2.97 -0.34 4.83
C SER A 37 -3.77 -0.80 3.60
N VAL A 38 -3.75 -0.03 2.51
CA VAL A 38 -4.35 -0.42 1.21
C VAL A 38 -3.64 -1.64 0.63
N GLN A 39 -2.31 -1.62 0.58
CA GLN A 39 -1.50 -2.74 0.07
C GLN A 39 -1.76 -4.04 0.84
N THR A 40 -1.69 -3.98 2.17
CA THR A 40 -1.90 -5.15 3.02
C THR A 40 -3.37 -5.58 3.02
N GLY A 41 -4.30 -4.62 3.06
CA GLY A 41 -5.73 -4.90 3.02
C GLY A 41 -6.16 -5.59 1.73
N ALA A 42 -5.65 -5.12 0.58
CA ALA A 42 -5.91 -5.73 -0.71
C ALA A 42 -5.38 -7.17 -0.77
N LEU A 43 -4.12 -7.39 -0.37
CA LEU A 43 -3.52 -8.73 -0.37
C LEU A 43 -4.24 -9.70 0.56
N LEU A 44 -4.60 -9.24 1.77
CA LEU A 44 -5.36 -10.07 2.71
C LEU A 44 -6.75 -10.37 2.16
N GLY A 45 -7.45 -9.38 1.62
CA GLY A 45 -8.77 -9.54 1.04
C GLY A 45 -8.78 -10.48 -0.17
N SER A 46 -7.77 -10.38 -1.02
CA SER A 46 -7.64 -11.19 -2.24
C SER A 46 -7.32 -12.65 -1.92
N VAL A 47 -6.60 -12.93 -0.83
CA VAL A 47 -6.35 -14.29 -0.33
C VAL A 47 -7.55 -14.86 0.44
N LEU A 48 -8.18 -14.07 1.31
CA LEU A 48 -9.29 -14.51 2.14
C LEU A 48 -10.58 -14.75 1.34
N GLY A 49 -10.82 -13.99 0.26
CA GLY A 49 -12.00 -14.16 -0.59
C GLY A 49 -12.13 -15.59 -1.17
N PRO A 50 -11.15 -16.08 -1.94
CA PRO A 50 -11.11 -17.44 -2.46
C PRO A 50 -11.06 -18.51 -1.38
N LEU A 51 -10.30 -18.30 -0.29
CA LEU A 51 -10.25 -19.23 0.83
C LEU A 51 -11.62 -19.42 1.46
N SER A 52 -12.34 -18.32 1.73
CA SER A 52 -13.71 -18.41 2.28
C SER A 52 -14.66 -19.14 1.32
N ALA A 53 -14.57 -18.88 0.01
CA ALA A 53 -15.37 -19.59 -0.97
C ALA A 53 -15.03 -21.10 -1.02
N MET A 54 -13.76 -21.48 -0.85
CA MET A 54 -13.35 -22.88 -0.75
C MET A 54 -13.89 -23.57 0.51
N PHE A 55 -13.87 -22.90 1.66
CA PHE A 55 -14.34 -23.50 2.91
C PHE A 55 -15.88 -23.59 3.00
N PHE A 56 -16.61 -22.60 2.49
CA PHE A 56 -18.06 -22.51 2.65
C PHE A 56 -18.85 -22.96 1.41
N GLU A 57 -18.29 -22.88 0.20
CA GLU A 57 -18.99 -23.12 -1.08
C GLU A 57 -18.33 -24.23 -1.94
N ALA A 58 -17.53 -25.12 -1.32
CA ALA A 58 -16.70 -26.14 -1.96
C ALA A 58 -17.38 -26.96 -3.07
N LYS A 59 -18.69 -27.20 -2.97
CA LYS A 59 -19.45 -28.11 -3.84
C LYS A 59 -19.80 -27.54 -5.23
N HIS A 60 -19.73 -26.22 -5.45
CA HIS A 60 -20.15 -25.57 -6.71
C HIS A 60 -19.11 -24.56 -7.23
N MET A 61 -17.83 -24.81 -6.94
CA MET A 61 -16.77 -23.85 -7.21
C MET A 61 -16.28 -23.96 -8.67
N ASN A 62 -16.40 -22.88 -9.41
CA ASN A 62 -15.87 -22.72 -10.76
C ASN A 62 -14.76 -21.65 -10.74
N SER A 63 -13.75 -21.78 -11.59
CA SER A 63 -12.62 -20.85 -11.69
C SER A 63 -13.08 -19.39 -11.83
N LYS A 64 -14.17 -19.13 -12.58
CA LYS A 64 -14.74 -17.78 -12.72
C LYS A 64 -15.23 -17.20 -11.38
N LYS A 65 -15.94 -18.00 -10.57
CA LYS A 65 -16.41 -17.58 -9.24
C LYS A 65 -15.25 -17.35 -8.28
N LEU A 66 -14.20 -18.17 -8.37
CA LEU A 66 -12.99 -18.00 -7.57
C LEU A 66 -12.29 -16.67 -7.89
N THR A 67 -12.16 -16.35 -9.18
CA THR A 67 -11.61 -15.07 -9.63
C THR A 67 -12.48 -13.90 -9.19
N GLU A 68 -13.80 -13.97 -9.30
CA GLU A 68 -14.69 -12.92 -8.81
C GLU A 68 -14.55 -12.70 -7.30
N LYS A 69 -14.46 -13.77 -6.50
CA LYS A 69 -14.24 -13.69 -5.04
C LYS A 69 -12.85 -13.14 -4.70
N PHE A 70 -11.82 -13.47 -5.48
CA PHE A 70 -10.48 -12.88 -5.37
C PHE A 70 -10.54 -11.37 -5.60
N VAL A 71 -11.15 -10.95 -6.70
CA VAL A 71 -11.23 -9.53 -7.08
C VAL A 71 -12.08 -8.75 -6.09
N ASN A 72 -13.27 -9.25 -5.73
CA ASN A 72 -14.14 -8.59 -4.76
C ASN A 72 -13.53 -8.55 -3.36
N GLY A 73 -12.83 -9.62 -2.96
CA GLY A 73 -12.09 -9.65 -1.70
C GLY A 73 -10.97 -8.62 -1.69
N GLY A 74 -10.16 -8.58 -2.75
CA GLY A 74 -9.04 -7.65 -2.87
C GLY A 74 -9.46 -6.18 -2.95
N THR A 75 -10.51 -5.86 -3.72
CA THR A 75 -11.03 -4.49 -3.80
C THR A 75 -11.67 -4.03 -2.48
N SER A 76 -12.45 -4.90 -1.84
CA SER A 76 -13.05 -4.61 -0.53
C SER A 76 -11.97 -4.45 0.54
N GLY A 77 -10.96 -5.32 0.53
CA GLY A 77 -9.81 -5.24 1.43
C GLY A 77 -9.00 -3.96 1.22
N ALA A 78 -8.78 -3.54 -0.02
CA ALA A 78 -8.15 -2.27 -0.36
C ALA A 78 -8.94 -1.07 0.19
N MET A 79 -10.27 -1.10 0.04
CA MET A 79 -11.17 -0.06 0.55
C MET A 79 -11.16 0.01 2.08
N ILE A 80 -11.22 -1.15 2.76
CA ILE A 80 -11.08 -1.23 4.22
C ILE A 80 -9.71 -0.68 4.63
N GLY A 81 -8.64 -1.05 3.93
CA GLY A 81 -7.29 -0.52 4.15
C GLY A 81 -7.22 1.00 4.02
N ALA A 82 -7.88 1.57 3.01
CA ALA A 82 -7.94 3.02 2.79
C ALA A 82 -8.66 3.75 3.95
N LEU A 83 -9.71 3.15 4.50
CA LEU A 83 -10.44 3.70 5.65
C LEU A 83 -9.68 3.50 6.97
N MET A 84 -9.05 2.34 7.14
CA MET A 84 -8.27 2.00 8.34
C MET A 84 -6.98 2.82 8.44
N GLY A 85 -6.38 3.22 7.32
CA GLY A 85 -5.13 3.99 7.29
C GLY A 85 -5.16 5.27 8.15
N PRO A 86 -6.12 6.19 7.93
CA PRO A 86 -6.30 7.38 8.76
C PRO A 86 -6.61 7.06 10.23
N VAL A 87 -7.40 6.02 10.50
CA VAL A 87 -7.74 5.60 11.87
C VAL A 87 -6.51 5.11 12.62
N LEU A 88 -5.73 4.21 12.00
CA LEU A 88 -4.47 3.70 12.54
C LEU A 88 -3.45 4.82 12.72
N THR A 89 -3.44 5.79 11.82
CA THR A 89 -2.60 6.98 11.94
C THR A 89 -3.00 7.81 13.15
N TYR A 90 -4.29 8.08 13.34
CA TYR A 90 -4.78 8.85 14.48
C TYR A 90 -4.42 8.18 15.81
N LEU A 91 -4.62 6.87 15.92
CA LEU A 91 -4.23 6.08 17.10
C LEU A 91 -2.72 6.13 17.33
N ALA A 92 -1.92 5.94 16.27
CA ALA A 92 -0.47 5.99 16.36
C ALA A 92 0.07 7.37 16.73
N LEU A 93 -0.58 8.45 16.29
CA LEU A 93 -0.21 9.83 16.63
C LEU A 93 -0.54 10.17 18.08
N ARG A 94 -1.62 9.61 18.64
CA ARG A 94 -2.04 9.89 20.02
C ARG A 94 -0.96 9.54 21.04
N ASP A 95 -0.25 8.45 20.80
CA ASP A 95 0.76 7.93 21.72
C ASP A 95 2.20 8.35 21.35
N MET A 96 2.38 9.17 20.31
CA MET A 96 3.70 9.49 19.75
C MET A 96 4.07 10.97 19.87
N ASN A 97 5.26 11.23 20.42
CA ASN A 97 5.80 12.57 20.53
C ASN A 97 6.18 13.16 19.15
N THR A 98 6.10 14.47 19.01
CA THR A 98 6.38 15.20 17.75
C THR A 98 7.79 14.95 17.21
N VAL A 99 8.78 14.83 18.10
CA VAL A 99 10.17 14.51 17.74
C VAL A 99 10.29 13.09 17.17
N LYS A 100 9.58 12.11 17.76
CA LYS A 100 9.58 10.72 17.26
C LYS A 100 8.88 10.63 15.91
N LEU A 101 7.79 11.36 15.72
CA LEU A 101 7.08 11.43 14.45
C LEU A 101 7.97 12.00 13.35
N TYR A 102 8.69 13.08 13.65
CA TYR A 102 9.64 13.68 12.73
C TYR A 102 10.78 12.72 12.35
N ASP A 103 11.40 12.04 13.32
CA ASP A 103 12.44 11.04 13.08
C ASP A 103 11.92 9.90 12.19
N LYS A 104 10.69 9.41 12.43
CA LYS A 104 10.06 8.41 11.55
C LYS A 104 9.87 8.92 10.13
N CYS A 105 9.28 10.10 9.95
CA CYS A 105 9.09 10.68 8.62
C CYS A 105 10.42 10.91 7.90
N TYR A 106 11.45 11.33 8.63
CA TYR A 106 12.80 11.45 8.10
C TYR A 106 13.32 10.11 7.60
N ARG A 107 13.30 9.05 8.42
CA ARG A 107 13.75 7.71 8.01
C ARG A 107 12.98 7.18 6.80
N LEU A 108 11.66 7.39 6.75
CA LEU A 108 10.82 6.98 5.62
C LEU A 108 11.22 7.65 4.30
N ARG A 109 11.75 8.88 4.33
CA ARG A 109 12.24 9.55 3.12
C ARG A 109 13.55 8.97 2.59
N PHE A 110 14.38 8.42 3.47
CA PHE A 110 15.64 7.78 3.11
C PHE A 110 15.48 6.29 2.79
N ASP A 111 14.36 5.68 3.19
CA ASP A 111 14.04 4.29 2.86
C ASP A 111 13.66 4.16 1.38
N LYS A 112 14.68 4.00 0.54
CA LYS A 112 14.52 3.82 -0.91
C LYS A 112 13.71 2.58 -1.24
N GLN A 113 13.83 1.51 -0.45
CA GLN A 113 13.14 0.26 -0.74
C GLN A 113 11.63 0.42 -0.59
N GLN A 114 11.18 1.08 0.48
CA GLN A 114 9.77 1.38 0.69
C GLN A 114 9.21 2.32 -0.38
N LEU A 115 9.96 3.37 -0.73
CA LEU A 115 9.56 4.28 -1.81
C LEU A 115 9.44 3.58 -3.16
N TRP A 116 10.38 2.68 -3.48
CA TRP A 116 10.30 1.86 -4.69
C TRP A 116 9.08 0.95 -4.68
N GLN A 117 8.81 0.29 -3.55
CA GLN A 117 7.63 -0.56 -3.39
C GLN A 117 6.32 0.21 -3.57
N ASP A 118 6.19 1.40 -2.98
CA ASP A 118 4.98 2.22 -3.11
C ASP A 118 4.77 2.69 -4.55
N ARG A 119 5.85 3.08 -5.25
CA ARG A 119 5.78 3.46 -6.67
C ARG A 119 5.39 2.29 -7.57
N THR A 120 6.04 1.14 -7.41
CA THR A 120 5.74 -0.04 -8.25
C THR A 120 4.33 -0.52 -8.00
N CYS A 121 3.85 -0.47 -6.75
CA CYS A 121 2.46 -0.76 -6.40
C CYS A 121 1.48 0.18 -7.11
N ILE A 122 1.67 1.49 -7.07
CA ILE A 122 0.77 2.44 -7.75
C ILE A 122 0.80 2.25 -9.26
N VAL A 123 1.99 2.12 -9.85
CA VAL A 123 2.16 1.96 -11.30
C VAL A 123 1.55 0.64 -11.78
N SER A 124 1.83 -0.47 -11.11
CA SER A 124 1.27 -1.78 -11.46
C SER A 124 -0.24 -1.84 -11.26
N ALA A 125 -0.78 -1.26 -10.19
CA ALA A 125 -2.21 -1.18 -9.95
C ALA A 125 -2.91 -0.32 -11.03
N ALA A 126 -2.32 0.81 -11.43
CA ALA A 126 -2.86 1.67 -12.48
C ALA A 126 -2.82 0.99 -13.85
N ILE A 127 -1.68 0.41 -14.25
CA ILE A 127 -1.54 -0.32 -15.52
C ILE A 127 -2.48 -1.54 -15.54
N GLY A 128 -2.55 -2.28 -14.44
CA GLY A 128 -3.45 -3.42 -14.29
C GLY A 128 -4.92 -3.00 -14.42
N TYR A 129 -5.32 -1.90 -13.77
CA TYR A 129 -6.67 -1.37 -13.89
C TYR A 129 -7.02 -0.98 -15.32
N LEU A 130 -6.11 -0.32 -16.03
CA LEU A 130 -6.31 0.08 -17.42
C LEU A 130 -6.41 -1.13 -18.37
N SER A 131 -5.68 -2.21 -18.10
CA SER A 131 -5.70 -3.42 -18.94
C SER A 131 -6.94 -4.28 -18.73
N SER A 132 -7.31 -4.54 -17.47
CA SER A 132 -8.26 -5.61 -17.13
C SER A 132 -9.26 -5.20 -16.04
N GLY A 133 -9.43 -3.91 -15.78
CA GLY A 133 -10.34 -3.37 -14.77
C GLY A 133 -9.96 -3.77 -13.34
N SER A 134 -10.96 -4.05 -12.51
CA SER A 134 -10.77 -4.42 -11.10
C SER A 134 -9.89 -5.66 -10.90
N LEU A 135 -9.91 -6.61 -11.82
CA LEU A 135 -9.06 -7.79 -11.77
C LEU A 135 -7.59 -7.42 -11.90
N GLY A 136 -7.25 -6.64 -12.93
CA GLY A 136 -5.87 -6.23 -13.15
C GLY A 136 -5.37 -5.29 -12.04
N PHE A 137 -6.24 -4.48 -11.45
CA PHE A 137 -5.91 -3.69 -10.26
C PHE A 137 -5.42 -4.57 -9.10
N VAL A 138 -6.23 -5.57 -8.68
CA VAL A 138 -5.87 -6.43 -7.54
C VAL A 138 -4.64 -7.27 -7.86
N VAL A 139 -4.57 -7.86 -9.05
CA VAL A 139 -3.41 -8.68 -9.46
C VAL A 139 -2.13 -7.84 -9.54
N GLY A 140 -2.19 -6.65 -10.14
CA GLY A 140 -1.03 -5.76 -10.23
C GLY A 140 -0.52 -5.35 -8.85
N LEU A 141 -1.44 -4.98 -7.96
CA LEU A 141 -1.13 -4.57 -6.60
C LEU A 141 -0.51 -5.72 -5.79
N ASP A 142 -1.11 -6.90 -5.81
CA ASP A 142 -0.62 -8.08 -5.09
C ASP A 142 0.73 -8.56 -5.62
N LEU A 143 0.91 -8.58 -6.95
CA LEU A 143 2.16 -8.97 -7.58
C LEU A 143 3.28 -8.01 -7.18
N ALA A 144 3.04 -6.70 -7.17
CA ALA A 144 4.02 -5.72 -6.74
C ALA A 144 4.39 -5.88 -5.25
N VAL A 145 3.42 -6.16 -4.39
CA VAL A 145 3.66 -6.43 -2.96
C VAL A 145 4.47 -7.72 -2.77
N ILE A 146 4.15 -8.79 -3.49
CA ILE A 146 4.88 -10.06 -3.39
C ILE A 146 6.31 -9.91 -3.93
N MET A 147 6.47 -9.31 -5.12
CA MET A 147 7.78 -9.11 -5.73
C MET A 147 8.69 -8.21 -4.90
N SER A 148 8.16 -7.12 -4.34
CA SER A 148 8.93 -6.24 -3.46
C SER A 148 9.40 -6.93 -2.17
N ASN A 149 8.59 -7.83 -1.60
CA ASN A 149 8.99 -8.62 -0.44
C ASN A 149 9.99 -9.73 -0.79
N LEU A 150 9.89 -10.34 -1.98
CA LEU A 150 10.84 -11.35 -2.46
C LEU A 150 12.19 -10.73 -2.81
N MET A 151 12.20 -9.65 -3.59
CA MET A 151 13.42 -8.95 -3.99
C MET A 151 14.11 -8.28 -2.80
N GLY A 152 13.34 -7.79 -1.82
CA GLY A 152 13.87 -7.22 -0.58
C GLY A 152 14.61 -8.22 0.33
N LYS A 153 14.51 -9.53 0.08
CA LYS A 153 15.27 -10.58 0.79
C LYS A 153 16.46 -11.11 0.00
N ALA A 154 16.60 -10.73 -1.26
CA ALA A 154 17.63 -11.25 -2.16
C ALA A 154 18.91 -10.38 -2.19
N TRP A 155 18.90 -9.26 -1.46
CA TRP A 155 20.00 -8.30 -1.29
C TRP A 155 20.27 -8.10 0.21
#